data_AF-A0A6N8A5C8-F1
#
_entry.id   AF-A0A6N8A5C8-F1
#
_cell.length_a   1.000
_cell.length_b   1.000
_cell.length_c   1.000
_cell.angle_alpha   90.00
_cell.angle_beta   90.00
_cell.angle_gamma   90.00
#
_symmetry.space_group_name_H-M   'P 1'
#
loop_
_entity.id
_entity.type
_entity.pdbx_description
1 polymer ?
#
loop_
_entity_poly.entity_id
_entity_poly.type
_entity_poly.pdbx_seq_one_letter_code
_entity_poly.pdbx_strand_id
1 'polypeptide(L)'
;MFGLFQKTTAKEPEFVMALQAAAVENRLRARLDPLLEAAKLEIEDTNGPTEFGAAATVQVIRLVMSRAGADNGEPSSEKKFVVGLFAFLVAHDVSARVRADLGIVLGIAALEFFSKDKVGEIYRLGKSFGRLREFRSTHRVLSNTIKAFLDQPDQTKLEELALVFRCCLPSASGKKVS
;
A
#
# COMPACT_ATOMS: atom_id res chain seq x y z
N MET A 1 32.88 42.10 13.94
CA MET A 1 33.64 40.89 14.31
C MET A 1 32.66 39.78 14.61
N PHE A 2 32.81 38.64 13.94
CA PHE A 2 32.47 37.24 14.28
C PHE A 2 31.23 36.96 15.16
N GLY A 3 30.33 36.06 14.81
CA GLY A 3 30.36 35.04 13.78
C GLY A 3 29.06 34.24 13.87
N LEU A 4 28.49 33.97 12.70
CA LEU A 4 27.30 33.18 12.48
C LEU A 4 27.47 31.78 13.08
N PHE A 5 26.57 31.38 13.99
CA PHE A 5 26.30 29.97 14.24
C PHE A 5 25.61 29.40 13.00
N GLN A 6 26.40 29.07 11.97
CA GLN A 6 25.99 28.14 10.94
C GLN A 6 25.74 26.81 11.65
N LYS A 7 24.45 26.50 11.84
CA LYS A 7 23.96 25.16 12.13
C LYS A 7 24.42 24.28 10.96
N THR A 8 25.59 23.68 11.08
CA THR A 8 25.97 22.52 10.29
C THR A 8 24.99 21.42 10.67
N THR A 9 23.91 21.29 9.89
CA THR A 9 23.11 20.06 9.87
C THR A 9 24.08 18.98 9.43
N ALA A 10 24.65 18.25 10.40
CA ALA A 10 25.46 17.08 10.13
C ALA A 10 24.59 16.15 9.28
N LYS A 11 24.97 15.95 8.02
CA LYS A 11 24.36 14.92 7.19
C LYS A 11 24.58 13.60 7.93
N GLU A 12 23.50 12.95 8.34
CA GLU A 12 23.61 11.58 8.85
C GLU A 12 24.35 10.74 7.80
N PRO A 13 25.35 9.92 8.21
CA PRO A 13 26.05 9.06 7.28
C PRO A 13 25.08 8.15 6.53
N GLU A 14 25.31 7.89 5.24
CA GLU A 14 24.46 7.03 4.41
C GLU A 14 24.22 5.66 5.05
N PHE A 15 25.23 5.13 5.74
CA PHE A 15 25.13 3.91 6.53
C PHE A 15 24.07 3.98 7.65
N VAL A 16 23.96 5.10 8.36
CA VAL A 16 22.95 5.29 9.41
C VAL A 16 21.55 5.34 8.81
N MET A 17 21.39 6.01 7.67
CA MET A 17 20.11 6.05 6.96
C MET A 17 19.70 4.67 6.44
N ALA A 18 20.65 3.87 5.93
CA ALA A 18 20.42 2.51 5.49
C ALA A 18 20.03 1.58 6.66
N LEU A 19 20.73 1.68 7.81
CA LEU A 19 20.37 0.96 9.03
C LEU A 19 18.98 1.32 9.54
N GLN A 20 18.62 2.61 9.54
CA GLN A 20 17.27 3.04 9.92
C GLN A 20 16.21 2.45 8.98
N ALA A 21 16.44 2.46 7.66
CA ALA A 21 15.51 1.89 6.69
C ALA A 21 15.32 0.38 6.91
N ALA A 22 16.42 -0.36 7.08
CA ALA A 22 16.40 -1.80 7.37
C ALA A 22 15.69 -2.11 8.71
N ALA A 23 15.89 -1.29 9.74
CA ALA A 23 15.19 -1.45 11.02
C ALA A 23 13.68 -1.22 10.88
N VAL A 24 13.26 -0.24 10.07
CA VAL A 24 11.85 0.01 9.79
C VAL A 24 11.24 -1.12 8.96
N GLU A 25 11.94 -1.62 7.95
CA GLU A 25 11.57 -2.81 7.17
C GLU A 25 11.32 -4.01 8.09
N ASN A 26 12.31 -4.38 8.89
CA ASN A 26 12.21 -5.54 9.81
C ASN A 26 11.05 -5.38 10.78
N ARG A 27 10.84 -4.17 11.31
CA ARG A 27 9.73 -3.89 12.21
C ARG A 27 8.37 -4.01 11.50
N LEU A 28 8.27 -3.58 10.25
CA LEU A 28 7.02 -3.69 9.49
C LEU A 28 6.75 -5.15 9.12
N ARG A 29 7.77 -5.89 8.65
CA ARG A 29 7.70 -7.33 8.34
C ARG A 29 7.20 -8.11 9.57
N ALA A 30 7.92 -8.03 10.69
CA ALA A 30 7.57 -8.74 11.93
C ALA A 30 6.16 -8.44 12.47
N ARG A 31 5.59 -7.28 12.13
CA ARG A 31 4.22 -6.91 12.52
C ARG A 31 3.16 -7.46 11.58
N LEU A 32 3.47 -7.61 10.30
CA LEU A 32 2.56 -8.12 9.29
C LEU A 32 2.58 -9.65 9.23
N ASP A 33 3.74 -10.28 9.48
CA ASP A 33 3.94 -11.73 9.35
C ASP A 33 2.85 -12.57 10.02
N PRO A 34 2.41 -12.30 11.27
CA PRO A 34 1.38 -13.13 11.90
C PRO A 34 0.04 -13.15 11.14
N LEU A 35 -0.32 -12.03 10.49
CA LEU A 35 -1.54 -11.94 9.68
C LEU A 35 -1.36 -12.55 8.30
N LEU A 36 -0.18 -12.38 7.71
CA LEU A 36 0.17 -12.93 6.41
C LEU A 36 0.27 -14.45 6.47
N GLU A 37 0.96 -15.01 7.46
CA GLU A 37 1.08 -16.45 7.71
C GLU A 37 -0.30 -17.10 7.89
N ALA A 38 -1.20 -16.45 8.65
CA ALA A 38 -2.57 -16.92 8.83
C ALA A 38 -3.36 -16.98 7.51
N ALA A 39 -2.99 -16.16 6.53
CA ALA A 39 -3.56 -16.12 5.19
C ALA A 39 -2.73 -16.91 4.16
N LYS A 40 -1.65 -17.60 4.57
CA LYS A 40 -0.68 -18.28 3.68
C LYS A 40 -0.04 -17.33 2.66
N LEU A 41 0.27 -16.12 3.10
CA LEU A 41 0.98 -15.09 2.36
C LEU A 41 2.34 -14.84 3.03
N GLU A 42 3.31 -14.35 2.28
CA GLU A 42 4.63 -13.98 2.79
C GLU A 42 5.19 -12.79 2.02
N ILE A 43 5.94 -11.92 2.71
CA ILE A 43 6.76 -10.90 2.06
C ILE A 43 8.12 -11.54 1.81
N GLU A 44 8.42 -11.84 0.55
CA GLU A 44 9.70 -12.44 0.14
C GLU A 44 10.90 -11.59 0.61
N ASP A 45 12.05 -12.23 0.76
CA ASP A 45 13.31 -11.52 1.02
C ASP A 45 13.66 -10.65 -0.19
N THR A 46 14.00 -9.40 0.09
CA THR A 46 14.26 -8.39 -0.95
C THR A 46 15.61 -7.71 -0.74
N ASN A 47 16.19 -7.17 -1.81
CA ASN A 47 17.54 -6.59 -1.79
C ASN A 47 17.57 -5.12 -1.36
N GLY A 48 16.42 -4.52 -1.06
CA GLY A 48 16.38 -3.15 -0.55
C GLY A 48 14.98 -2.57 -0.36
N PRO A 49 14.88 -1.32 0.13
CA PRO A 49 13.62 -0.72 0.57
C PRO A 49 12.54 -0.63 -0.50
N THR A 50 12.94 -0.43 -1.76
CA THR A 50 12.02 -0.32 -2.90
C THR A 50 11.39 -1.67 -3.25
N GLU A 51 12.20 -2.73 -3.31
CA GLU A 51 11.69 -4.08 -3.53
C GLU A 51 10.81 -4.53 -2.37
N PHE A 52 11.26 -4.28 -1.12
CA PHE A 52 10.46 -4.54 0.08
C PHE A 52 9.13 -3.78 0.03
N GLY A 53 9.17 -2.48 -0.30
CA GLY A 53 7.97 -1.65 -0.35
C GLY A 53 6.94 -2.15 -1.36
N ALA A 54 7.40 -2.65 -2.51
CA ALA A 54 6.55 -3.28 -3.51
C ALA A 54 5.97 -4.61 -3.00
N ALA A 55 6.80 -5.51 -2.49
CA ALA A 55 6.38 -6.81 -1.98
C ALA A 55 5.38 -6.66 -0.82
N ALA A 56 5.68 -5.82 0.17
CA ALA A 56 4.80 -5.51 1.29
C ALA A 56 3.47 -4.92 0.82
N THR A 57 3.48 -4.00 -0.15
CA THR A 57 2.24 -3.45 -0.73
C THR A 57 1.39 -4.55 -1.34
N VAL A 58 1.98 -5.41 -2.17
CA VAL A 58 1.26 -6.48 -2.85
C VAL A 58 0.63 -7.43 -1.83
N GLN A 59 1.40 -7.86 -0.82
CA GLN A 59 0.91 -8.81 0.17
C GLN A 59 -0.15 -8.22 1.09
N VAL A 60 -0.04 -6.96 1.49
CA VAL A 60 -1.09 -6.26 2.25
C VAL A 60 -2.39 -6.21 1.45
N ILE A 61 -2.32 -5.92 0.15
CA ILE A 61 -3.52 -5.87 -0.68
C ILE A 61 -4.13 -7.26 -0.88
N ARG A 62 -3.32 -8.30 -1.10
CA ARG A 62 -3.79 -9.70 -1.15
C ARG A 62 -4.47 -10.10 0.16
N LEU A 63 -3.89 -9.75 1.31
CA LEU A 63 -4.45 -10.01 2.63
C LEU A 63 -5.83 -9.33 2.79
N VAL A 64 -5.94 -8.05 2.41
CA VAL A 64 -7.21 -7.30 2.46
C VAL A 64 -8.25 -7.90 1.52
N MET A 65 -7.87 -8.25 0.30
CA MET A 65 -8.76 -8.89 -0.68
C MET A 65 -9.29 -10.24 -0.19
N SER A 66 -8.39 -11.06 0.35
CA SER A 66 -8.72 -12.36 0.93
C SER A 66 -9.70 -12.20 2.09
N ARG A 67 -9.41 -11.28 3.03
CA ARG A 67 -10.31 -11.00 4.16
C ARG A 67 -11.66 -10.44 3.72
N ALA A 68 -11.69 -9.63 2.66
CA ALA A 68 -12.92 -9.07 2.11
C ALA A 68 -13.77 -10.09 1.31
N GLY A 69 -13.27 -11.32 1.08
CA GLY A 69 -13.91 -12.33 0.25
C GLY A 69 -13.87 -11.99 -1.24
N ALA A 70 -12.88 -11.19 -1.66
CA ALA A 70 -12.78 -10.65 -3.01
C ALA A 70 -11.83 -11.46 -3.93
N ASP A 71 -11.32 -12.62 -3.52
CA ASP A 71 -10.35 -13.41 -4.30
C ASP A 71 -10.93 -14.23 -5.46
N ASN A 72 -12.26 -14.24 -5.65
CA ASN A 72 -12.89 -15.10 -6.64
C ASN A 72 -13.01 -14.43 -8.03
N GLY A 73 -12.30 -15.00 -9.02
CA GLY A 73 -12.47 -14.74 -10.46
C GLY A 73 -11.69 -13.53 -11.01
N GLU A 74 -11.65 -13.44 -12.36
CA GLU A 74 -11.01 -12.32 -13.04
C GLU A 74 -11.68 -10.99 -12.64
N PRO A 75 -10.93 -10.02 -12.09
CA PRO A 75 -11.54 -8.82 -11.55
C PRO A 75 -12.13 -7.95 -12.67
N SER A 76 -13.37 -7.48 -12.46
CA SER A 76 -13.99 -6.46 -13.30
C SER A 76 -13.12 -5.19 -13.35
N SER A 77 -13.29 -4.34 -14.37
CA SER A 77 -12.56 -3.08 -14.48
C SER A 77 -12.73 -2.18 -13.23
N GLU A 78 -13.90 -2.23 -12.61
CA GLU A 78 -14.20 -1.49 -11.37
C GLU A 78 -13.48 -2.08 -10.16
N LYS A 79 -13.45 -3.42 -10.02
CA LYS A 79 -12.66 -4.09 -8.97
C LYS A 79 -11.17 -3.81 -9.15
N LYS A 80 -10.66 -3.85 -10.39
CA LYS A 80 -9.28 -3.47 -10.75
C LYS A 80 -8.98 -2.03 -10.31
N PHE A 81 -9.92 -1.11 -10.52
CA PHE A 81 -9.78 0.28 -10.07
C PHE A 81 -9.68 0.40 -8.55
N VAL A 82 -10.56 -0.26 -7.80
CA VAL A 82 -10.55 -0.24 -6.32
C VAL A 82 -9.26 -0.85 -5.77
N VAL A 83 -8.84 -1.98 -6.30
CA VAL A 83 -7.56 -2.63 -5.94
C VAL A 83 -6.39 -1.67 -6.20
N GLY A 84 -6.34 -1.05 -7.38
CA GLY A 84 -5.30 -0.10 -7.74
C GLY A 84 -5.27 1.13 -6.84
N LEU A 85 -6.43 1.64 -6.42
CA LEU A 85 -6.51 2.77 -5.48
C LEU A 85 -5.97 2.40 -4.09
N PHE A 86 -6.37 1.24 -3.56
CA PHE A 86 -5.87 0.79 -2.26
C PHE A 86 -4.37 0.48 -2.33
N ALA A 87 -3.91 -0.19 -3.39
CA ALA A 87 -2.49 -0.45 -3.62
C ALA A 87 -1.68 0.85 -3.66
N PHE A 88 -2.22 1.90 -4.30
CA PHE A 88 -1.58 3.21 -4.32
C PHE A 88 -1.44 3.81 -2.92
N LEU A 89 -2.51 3.78 -2.11
CA LEU A 89 -2.51 4.34 -0.77
C LEU A 89 -1.58 3.57 0.18
N VAL A 90 -1.57 2.24 0.09
CA VAL A 90 -0.65 1.38 0.85
C VAL A 90 0.79 1.65 0.42
N ALA A 91 1.09 1.66 -0.88
CA ALA A 91 2.42 1.97 -1.41
C ALA A 91 2.91 3.34 -0.92
N HIS A 92 2.04 4.36 -0.94
CA HIS A 92 2.39 5.68 -0.45
C HIS A 92 2.85 5.67 1.02
N ASP A 93 2.10 4.99 1.89
CA ASP A 93 2.43 4.94 3.33
C ASP A 93 3.65 4.05 3.61
N VAL A 94 3.75 2.89 2.95
CA VAL A 94 4.89 1.97 3.06
C VAL A 94 6.16 2.65 2.57
N SER A 95 6.16 3.23 1.37
CA SER A 95 7.33 3.90 0.79
C SER A 95 7.81 5.05 1.67
N ALA A 96 6.90 5.81 2.28
CA ALA A 96 7.25 6.87 3.22
C ALA A 96 7.96 6.34 4.48
N ARG A 97 7.55 5.17 4.99
CA ARG A 97 8.17 4.53 6.17
C ARG A 97 9.57 4.02 5.87
N VAL A 98 9.73 3.27 4.76
CA VAL A 98 11.00 2.61 4.43
C VAL A 98 11.94 3.46 3.57
N ARG A 99 11.53 4.69 3.20
CA ARG A 99 12.27 5.59 2.30
C ARG A 99 12.49 4.99 0.89
N ALA A 100 11.47 4.30 0.37
CA ALA A 100 11.49 3.73 -0.98
C ALA A 100 11.07 4.74 -2.05
N ASP A 101 11.48 4.50 -3.30
CA ASP A 101 10.96 5.23 -4.45
C ASP A 101 9.51 4.82 -4.74
N LEU A 102 8.58 5.74 -4.47
CA LEU A 102 7.15 5.50 -4.67
C LEU A 102 6.80 5.18 -6.13
N GLY A 103 7.46 5.82 -7.10
CA GLY A 103 7.19 5.59 -8.51
C GLY A 103 7.51 4.16 -8.92
N ILE A 104 8.66 3.65 -8.45
CA ILE A 104 9.08 2.26 -8.70
C ILE A 104 8.18 1.27 -7.96
N VAL A 105 7.88 1.52 -6.67
CA VAL A 105 6.97 0.66 -5.88
C VAL A 105 5.61 0.51 -6.56
N LEU A 106 5.04 1.62 -7.04
CA LEU A 106 3.76 1.61 -7.76
C LEU A 106 3.87 0.84 -9.09
N GLY A 107 4.97 1.01 -9.82
CA GLY A 107 5.21 0.28 -11.07
C GLY A 107 5.25 -1.23 -10.85
N ILE A 108 6.02 -1.69 -9.86
CA ILE A 108 6.13 -3.11 -9.52
C ILE A 108 4.80 -3.66 -9.02
N ALA A 109 4.16 -3.00 -8.04
CA ALA A 109 2.87 -3.44 -7.51
C ALA A 109 1.78 -3.48 -8.60
N ALA A 110 1.79 -2.53 -9.53
CA ALA A 110 0.84 -2.54 -10.64
C ALA A 110 1.07 -3.70 -11.62
N LEU A 111 2.32 -4.10 -11.89
CA LEU A 111 2.62 -5.26 -12.73
C LEU A 111 2.17 -6.58 -12.09
N GLU A 112 2.13 -6.64 -10.76
CA GLU A 112 1.61 -7.78 -10.01
C GLU A 112 0.08 -7.88 -10.06
N PHE A 113 -0.62 -6.74 -10.09
CA PHE A 113 -2.09 -6.71 -10.12
C PHE A 113 -2.71 -6.62 -11.52
N PHE A 114 -1.94 -6.13 -12.50
CA PHE A 114 -2.42 -5.85 -13.86
C PHE A 114 -1.42 -6.37 -14.90
N SER A 115 -1.93 -6.95 -15.99
CA SER A 115 -1.07 -7.39 -17.09
C SER A 115 -0.30 -6.22 -17.71
N LYS A 116 0.86 -6.49 -18.31
CA LYS A 116 1.72 -5.49 -18.97
C LYS A 116 0.96 -4.64 -20.00
N ASP A 117 -0.04 -5.23 -20.65
CA ASP A 117 -0.87 -4.55 -21.67
C ASP A 117 -1.82 -3.48 -21.06
N LYS A 118 -1.95 -3.45 -19.72
CA LYS A 118 -2.80 -2.52 -18.96
C LYS A 118 -2.03 -1.42 -18.24
N VAL A 119 -0.74 -1.23 -18.53
CA VAL A 119 0.07 -0.13 -17.95
C VAL A 119 -0.57 1.26 -18.18
N GLY A 120 -1.33 1.45 -19.26
CA GLY A 120 -2.13 2.68 -19.48
C GLY A 120 -3.20 2.94 -18.42
N GLU A 121 -3.67 1.90 -17.72
CA GLU A 121 -4.60 2.01 -16.58
C GLU A 121 -3.91 2.60 -15.34
N ILE A 122 -2.59 2.46 -15.19
CA ILE A 122 -1.79 3.06 -14.09
C ILE A 122 -1.86 4.59 -14.14
N TYR A 123 -1.74 5.19 -15.33
CA TYR A 123 -1.90 6.64 -15.48
C TYR A 123 -3.32 7.12 -15.18
N ARG A 124 -4.34 6.29 -15.44
CA ARG A 124 -5.73 6.58 -15.03
C ARG A 124 -5.91 6.47 -13.52
N LEU A 125 -5.21 5.55 -12.85
CA LEU A 125 -5.20 5.45 -11.38
C LEU A 125 -4.63 6.73 -10.76
N GLY A 126 -3.49 7.23 -11.26
CA GLY A 126 -2.89 8.49 -10.80
C GLY A 126 -3.83 9.69 -10.94
N LYS A 127 -4.51 9.84 -12.10
CA LYS A 127 -5.53 10.89 -12.30
C LYS A 127 -6.74 10.75 -11.36
N SER A 128 -7.11 9.52 -11.03
CA SER A 128 -8.26 9.26 -10.17
C SER A 128 -7.93 9.45 -8.70
N PHE A 129 -6.68 9.21 -8.28
CA PHE A 129 -6.18 9.64 -6.99
C PHE A 129 -6.19 11.17 -6.85
N GLY A 130 -5.74 11.89 -7.89
CA GLY A 130 -5.83 13.36 -7.93
C GLY A 130 -7.25 13.85 -7.62
N ARG A 131 -8.26 13.24 -8.26
CA ARG A 131 -9.69 13.51 -8.01
C ARG A 131 -10.15 13.04 -6.62
N LEU A 132 -9.69 11.91 -6.12
CA LEU A 132 -10.00 11.47 -4.75
C LEU A 132 -9.51 12.48 -3.70
N ARG A 133 -8.35 13.11 -3.93
CA ARG A 133 -7.82 14.17 -3.05
C ARG A 133 -8.74 15.40 -2.98
N GLU A 134 -9.56 15.63 -4.01
CA GLU A 134 -10.59 16.67 -4.02
C GLU A 134 -11.74 16.29 -3.08
N PHE A 135 -12.05 15.00 -2.94
CA PHE A 135 -12.96 14.45 -1.91
C PHE A 135 -12.24 14.20 -0.58
N ARG A 136 -11.83 15.31 0.07
CA ARG A 136 -10.97 15.29 1.27
C ARG A 136 -11.43 14.35 2.39
N SER A 137 -12.74 14.25 2.64
CA SER A 137 -13.29 13.38 3.70
C SER A 137 -13.03 11.91 3.40
N THR A 138 -13.37 11.45 2.19
CA THR A 138 -13.16 10.07 1.73
C THR A 138 -11.68 9.71 1.72
N HIS A 139 -10.83 10.57 1.15
CA HIS A 139 -9.39 10.37 1.16
C HIS A 139 -8.83 10.23 2.58
N ARG A 140 -9.28 11.09 3.51
CA ARG A 140 -8.83 11.07 4.90
C ARG A 140 -9.24 9.79 5.62
N VAL A 141 -10.48 9.31 5.41
CA VAL A 141 -10.93 8.03 6.00
C VAL A 141 -10.06 6.89 5.49
N LEU A 142 -9.91 6.74 4.17
CA LEU A 142 -9.12 5.66 3.57
C LEU A 142 -7.67 5.68 4.05
N SER A 143 -7.02 6.84 3.98
CA SER A 143 -5.62 6.99 4.39
C SER A 143 -5.44 6.73 5.89
N ASN A 144 -6.37 7.19 6.74
CA ASN A 144 -6.30 6.95 8.18
C ASN A 144 -6.51 5.49 8.53
N THR A 145 -7.44 4.78 7.88
CA THR A 145 -7.67 3.35 8.13
C THR A 145 -6.45 2.53 7.73
N ILE A 146 -5.87 2.80 6.55
CA ILE A 146 -4.64 2.14 6.09
C ILE A 146 -3.48 2.42 7.05
N LYS A 147 -3.29 3.69 7.45
CA LYS A 147 -2.23 4.07 8.38
C LYS A 147 -2.40 3.40 9.74
N ALA A 148 -3.62 3.38 10.28
CA ALA A 148 -3.91 2.75 11.56
C ALA A 148 -3.61 1.25 11.54
N PHE A 149 -3.92 0.58 10.44
CA PHE A 149 -3.55 -0.82 10.20
C PHE A 149 -2.03 -0.99 10.14
N LEU A 150 -1.31 -0.23 9.31
CA LEU A 150 0.15 -0.37 9.15
C LEU A 150 0.93 0.02 10.42
N ASP A 151 0.40 0.91 11.25
CA ASP A 151 1.04 1.33 12.52
C ASP A 151 1.04 0.22 13.57
N GLN A 152 0.01 -0.61 13.59
CA GLN A 152 -0.13 -1.74 14.52
C GLN A 152 -1.13 -2.72 13.91
N PRO A 153 -0.65 -3.63 13.03
CA PRO A 153 -1.48 -4.62 12.38
C PRO A 153 -2.03 -5.60 13.40
N ASP A 154 -3.34 -5.80 13.38
CA ASP A 154 -4.05 -6.82 14.15
C ASP A 154 -5.32 -7.23 13.39
N GLN A 155 -6.02 -8.25 13.88
CA GLN A 155 -7.22 -8.75 13.18
C GLN A 155 -8.35 -7.74 13.14
N THR A 156 -8.55 -6.96 14.21
CA THR A 156 -9.60 -5.94 14.27
C THR A 156 -9.41 -4.89 13.18
N LYS A 157 -8.18 -4.38 13.02
CA LYS A 157 -7.87 -3.38 11.99
C LYS A 157 -7.86 -3.96 10.59
N LEU A 158 -7.48 -5.23 10.44
CA LEU A 158 -7.61 -5.93 9.16
C LEU A 158 -9.09 -6.05 8.76
N GLU A 159 -9.98 -6.35 9.70
CA GLU A 159 -11.42 -6.39 9.47
C GLU A 159 -12.00 -5.03 9.11
N GLU A 160 -11.60 -3.96 9.81
CA GLU A 160 -11.97 -2.59 9.48
C GLU A 160 -11.52 -2.21 8.06
N LEU A 161 -10.26 -2.49 7.72
CA LEU A 161 -9.72 -2.20 6.40
C LEU A 161 -10.42 -3.01 5.30
N ALA A 162 -10.68 -4.29 5.55
CA ALA A 162 -11.42 -5.16 4.64
C ALA A 162 -12.88 -4.73 4.46
N LEU A 163 -13.54 -4.24 5.52
CA LEU A 163 -14.89 -3.69 5.45
C LEU A 163 -14.92 -2.44 4.55
N VAL A 164 -14.00 -1.50 4.76
CA VAL A 164 -13.89 -0.29 3.94
C VAL A 164 -13.59 -0.65 2.49
N PHE A 165 -12.67 -1.58 2.25
CA PHE A 165 -12.38 -2.11 0.91
C PHE A 165 -13.64 -2.69 0.25
N ARG A 166 -14.38 -3.54 0.97
CA ARG A 166 -15.62 -4.14 0.48
C ARG A 166 -16.70 -3.11 0.18
N CYS A 167 -16.83 -2.06 0.97
CA CYS A 167 -17.75 -0.95 0.70
C CYS A 167 -17.40 -0.17 -0.57
N CYS A 168 -16.13 -0.20 -0.99
CA CYS A 168 -15.69 0.39 -2.25
C CYS A 168 -15.87 -0.53 -3.46
N LEU A 169 -16.08 -1.83 -3.26
CA LEU A 169 -16.34 -2.75 -4.36
C LEU A 169 -17.73 -2.51 -4.95
N PRO A 170 -17.90 -2.69 -6.28
CA PRO A 170 -19.22 -2.67 -6.89
C PRO A 170 -20.09 -3.80 -6.29
N SER A 171 -21.29 -3.45 -5.82
CA SER A 171 -22.26 -4.42 -5.31
C SER A 171 -22.55 -5.48 -6.37
N ALA A 172 -22.51 -6.76 -5.99
CA ALA A 172 -22.89 -7.89 -6.85
C ALA A 172 -24.40 -7.92 -7.21
N SER A 173 -25.14 -6.83 -7.00
CA SER A 173 -26.56 -6.68 -7.33
C SER A 173 -26.73 -6.34 -8.83
N GLY A 174 -26.34 -7.28 -9.68
CA GLY A 174 -26.55 -7.26 -11.12
C GLY A 174 -27.14 -8.55 -11.67
N LYS A 175 -27.61 -9.48 -10.82
CA LYS A 175 -28.51 -10.54 -11.27
C LYS A 175 -29.84 -9.89 -11.63
N LYS A 176 -30.03 -9.60 -12.92
CA LYS A 176 -31.36 -9.43 -13.51
C LYS A 176 -32.20 -10.61 -13.03
N VAL A 177 -33.24 -10.31 -12.26
CA VAL A 177 -34.37 -11.21 -12.09
C VAL A 177 -35.07 -11.19 -13.45
N SER A 178 -34.78 -12.21 -14.25
CA SER A 178 -35.57 -12.61 -15.42
C SER A 178 -36.77 -13.42 -14.97
#